data_AF-A0A6L7S7R9-F1
#
_entry.id   AF-A0A6L7S7R9-F1
#
_cell.length_a   1.000
_cell.length_b   1.000
_cell.length_c   1.000
_cell.angle_alpha   90.00
_cell.angle_beta   90.00
_cell.angle_gamma   90.00
#
_symmetry.space_group_name_H-M   'P 1'
#
loop_
_entity.id
_entity.type
_entity.pdbx_description
1 polymer ?
#
loop_
_entity_poly.entity_id
_entity_poly.type
_entity_poly.pdbx_seq_one_letter_code
_entity_poly.pdbx_strand_id
1 'polypeptide(L)'
;MHALGPDEFPGPLSRLAGRLRFNADTLWNRAHQIARINGEALQAHGAEAARRFRLTTQAPTAPVLHASGSSRTIRVAGVTVRMIHTSNRRRLQFAGEATGVALSALWHLGKNNVTPESVAAIETALHPAAFEKLRSADMPVWMQKAFADAARESARG
;
A
#
# COMPACT_ATOMS: atom_id res chain seq x y z
N MET A 1 4.88 17.20 11.09
CA MET A 1 4.49 15.97 10.38
C MET A 1 4.43 16.32 8.91
N HIS A 2 5.31 15.78 8.06
CA HIS A 2 5.29 16.07 6.62
C HIS A 2 4.22 15.17 5.99
N ALA A 3 3.17 15.77 5.43
CA ALA A 3 2.17 15.04 4.66
C ALA A 3 2.85 14.53 3.39
N LEU A 4 2.62 13.27 3.06
CA LEU A 4 3.24 12.64 1.89
C LEU A 4 2.70 13.29 0.62
N GLY A 5 3.61 13.79 -0.22
CA GLY A 5 3.25 14.26 -1.55
C GLY A 5 2.63 13.14 -2.41
N PRO A 6 1.88 13.48 -3.47
CA PRO A 6 1.23 12.51 -4.35
C PRO A 6 2.20 11.51 -5.01
N ASP A 7 3.47 11.89 -5.15
CA ASP A 7 4.57 11.09 -5.69
C ASP A 7 5.62 10.68 -4.64
N GLU A 8 5.40 11.05 -3.36
CA GLU A 8 6.36 10.84 -2.29
C GLU A 8 6.02 9.56 -1.53
N PHE A 9 6.78 8.51 -1.80
CA PHE A 9 6.64 7.23 -1.11
C PHE A 9 7.07 7.39 0.37
N PRO A 10 6.24 7.01 1.36
CA PRO A 10 6.59 7.12 2.77
C PRO A 10 7.65 6.11 3.18
N GLY A 11 8.92 6.51 3.07
CA GLY A 11 10.03 5.94 3.81
C GLY A 11 10.30 4.43 3.62
N PRO A 12 11.37 3.92 4.27
CA PRO A 12 12.03 2.72 3.80
C PRO A 12 11.25 1.41 4.04
N LEU A 13 11.29 0.54 3.02
CA LEU A 13 10.64 -0.78 2.88
C LEU A 13 10.98 -1.83 3.95
N SER A 14 11.87 -1.59 4.92
CA SER A 14 12.14 -2.49 6.06
C SER A 14 13.35 -2.01 6.86
N ARG A 15 13.38 -2.28 8.18
CA ARG A 15 14.54 -2.10 9.06
C ARG A 15 15.71 -3.08 8.78
N LEU A 16 15.65 -3.84 7.68
CA LEU A 16 16.77 -4.68 7.22
C LEU A 16 17.95 -3.85 6.65
N ALA A 17 17.80 -2.52 6.58
CA ALA A 17 18.83 -1.56 6.16
C ALA A 17 20.01 -1.38 7.14
N GLY A 18 20.20 -2.30 8.10
CA GLY A 18 21.39 -2.28 8.97
C GLY A 18 22.69 -2.72 8.28
N ARG A 19 22.64 -3.35 7.09
CA ARG A 19 23.85 -3.91 6.44
C ARG A 19 23.93 -3.75 4.91
N LEU A 20 22.94 -3.17 4.25
CA LEU A 20 22.96 -2.96 2.80
C LEU A 20 22.77 -1.46 2.52
N ARG A 21 23.81 -0.83 1.96
CA ARG A 21 23.86 0.59 1.56
C ARG A 21 22.94 0.91 0.35
N PHE A 22 21.70 0.40 0.33
CA PHE A 22 20.77 0.65 -0.77
C PHE A 22 19.44 1.16 -0.22
N ASN A 23 19.08 2.39 -0.62
CA ASN A 23 17.85 3.03 -0.20
C ASN A 23 16.64 2.24 -0.74
N ALA A 24 15.63 2.01 0.09
CA ALA A 24 14.42 1.27 -0.27
C ALA A 24 13.68 1.87 -1.47
N ASP A 25 13.79 3.19 -1.64
CA ASP A 25 13.24 3.91 -2.78
C ASP A 25 13.84 3.42 -4.10
N THR A 26 15.12 3.02 -4.09
CA THR A 26 15.79 2.45 -5.27
C THR A 26 15.22 1.09 -5.64
N LEU A 27 14.85 0.26 -4.66
CA LEU A 27 14.24 -1.04 -4.90
C LEU A 27 12.87 -0.88 -5.53
N TRP A 28 12.04 0.00 -4.96
CA TRP A 28 10.71 0.30 -5.47
C TRP A 28 10.78 0.88 -6.88
N ASN A 29 11.57 1.92 -7.11
CA ASN A 29 11.66 2.60 -8.39
C ASN A 29 12.12 1.65 -9.51
N ARG A 30 13.11 0.78 -9.23
CA ARG A 30 13.55 -0.23 -10.21
C ARG A 30 12.49 -1.30 -10.47
N ALA A 31 11.85 -1.83 -9.43
CA ALA A 31 10.78 -2.81 -9.61
C ALA A 31 9.60 -2.20 -10.40
N HIS A 32 9.24 -0.95 -10.09
CA HIS A 32 8.18 -0.20 -10.77
C HIS A 32 8.54 0.07 -12.23
N GLN A 33 9.78 0.46 -12.52
CA GLN A 33 10.25 0.64 -13.89
C GLN A 33 10.21 -0.66 -14.70
N ILE A 34 10.64 -1.79 -14.11
CA ILE A 34 10.55 -3.12 -14.74
C ILE A 34 9.09 -3.49 -15.02
N ALA A 35 8.18 -3.25 -14.08
CA ALA A 35 6.76 -3.52 -14.28
C ALA A 35 6.17 -2.65 -15.41
N ARG A 36 6.49 -1.35 -15.42
CA ARG A 36 6.05 -0.42 -16.47
C ARG A 36 6.55 -0.82 -17.86
N ILE A 37 7.81 -1.23 -18.00
CA ILE A 37 8.37 -1.70 -19.28
C ILE A 37 7.58 -2.91 -19.81
N ASN A 38 7.11 -3.77 -18.91
CA ASN A 38 6.33 -4.96 -19.25
C ASN A 38 4.81 -4.70 -19.36
N GLY A 39 4.35 -3.45 -19.23
CA GLY A 39 2.92 -3.12 -19.24
C GLY A 39 2.16 -3.63 -18.01
N GLU A 40 2.85 -3.91 -16.91
CA GLU A 40 2.30 -4.47 -15.68
C GLU A 40 2.07 -3.38 -14.63
N ALA A 41 0.89 -3.38 -14.01
CA ALA A 41 0.64 -2.67 -12.76
C ALA A 41 1.34 -3.35 -11.58
N LEU A 42 1.95 -2.56 -10.70
CA LEU A 42 2.67 -3.00 -9.50
C LEU A 42 2.13 -2.30 -8.26
N GLN A 43 1.96 -3.03 -7.17
CA GLN A 43 1.45 -2.51 -5.91
C GLN A 43 2.15 -3.13 -4.71
N ALA A 44 2.21 -2.38 -3.61
CA ALA A 44 2.77 -2.90 -2.37
C ALA A 44 1.93 -4.08 -1.86
N HIS A 45 2.58 -5.12 -1.34
CA HIS A 45 1.86 -6.18 -0.65
C HIS A 45 1.18 -5.60 0.60
N GLY A 46 -0.05 -6.05 0.88
CA GLY A 46 -0.88 -5.39 1.87
C GLY A 46 -0.35 -5.44 3.31
N ALA A 47 0.49 -6.43 3.67
CA ALA A 47 1.18 -6.46 4.96
C ALA A 47 2.16 -5.28 5.15
N GLU A 48 2.93 -4.97 4.11
CA GLU A 48 3.85 -3.83 4.13
C GLU A 48 3.08 -2.51 4.06
N ALA A 49 1.98 -2.47 3.28
CA ALA A 49 1.08 -1.32 3.25
C ALA A 49 0.47 -1.04 4.64
N ALA A 50 -0.10 -2.04 5.30
CA ALA A 50 -0.69 -1.92 6.64
C ALA A 50 0.34 -1.47 7.69
N ARG A 51 1.58 -1.97 7.61
CA ARG A 51 2.67 -1.55 8.50
C ARG A 51 3.01 -0.07 8.35
N ARG A 52 2.95 0.48 7.14
CA ARG A 52 3.25 1.90 6.87
C ARG A 52 2.21 2.84 7.42
N PHE A 53 0.94 2.46 7.31
CA PHE A 53 -0.16 3.16 7.97
C PHE A 53 -0.25 2.89 9.47
N ARG A 54 0.75 2.19 10.05
CA ARG A 54 0.84 1.82 11.47
C ARG A 54 -0.36 0.99 11.95
N LEU A 55 -1.05 0.32 11.03
CA LEU A 55 -2.18 -0.57 11.31
C LEU A 55 -1.71 -1.95 11.80
N THR A 56 -0.45 -2.29 11.56
CA THR A 56 0.23 -3.46 12.12
C THR A 56 1.69 -3.15 12.42
N THR A 57 2.27 -3.86 13.37
CA THR A 57 3.70 -3.80 13.70
C THR A 57 4.51 -4.91 13.03
N GLN A 58 3.84 -5.92 12.48
CA GLN A 58 4.47 -7.10 11.90
C GLN A 58 5.03 -6.76 10.50
N ALA A 59 6.35 -6.89 10.35
CA ALA A 59 7.02 -6.69 9.07
C ALA A 59 7.16 -8.04 8.33
N PRO A 60 6.90 -8.09 7.01
CA PRO A 60 7.24 -9.27 6.23
C PRO A 60 8.75 -9.49 6.23
N THR A 61 9.17 -10.76 6.24
CA THR A 61 10.59 -11.17 6.27
C THR A 61 11.32 -10.91 4.95
N ALA A 62 10.58 -10.67 3.86
CA ALA A 62 11.10 -10.34 2.54
C ALA A 62 10.19 -9.31 1.84
N PRO A 63 10.73 -8.49 0.92
CA PRO A 63 9.93 -7.56 0.13
C PRO A 63 9.05 -8.33 -0.87
N VAL A 64 7.73 -8.16 -0.72
CA VAL A 64 6.71 -8.75 -1.57
C VAL A 64 5.89 -7.64 -2.22
N LEU A 65 5.62 -7.78 -3.51
CA LEU A 65 4.82 -6.87 -4.32
C LEU A 65 3.71 -7.64 -5.02
N HIS A 66 2.56 -7.03 -5.20
CA HIS A 66 1.50 -7.53 -6.07
C HIS A 66 1.69 -6.99 -7.48
N ALA A 67 1.56 -7.86 -8.48
CA ALA A 67 1.65 -7.49 -9.88
C ALA A 67 0.42 -7.99 -10.65
N SER A 68 0.01 -7.25 -11.69
CA SER A 68 -0.98 -7.72 -12.66
C SER A 68 -0.41 -8.80 -13.60
N GLY A 69 0.90 -8.81 -13.82
CA GLY A 69 1.60 -9.81 -14.62
C GLY A 69 1.93 -11.09 -13.85
N SER A 70 2.78 -11.94 -14.44
CA SER A 70 3.11 -13.27 -13.89
C SER A 70 3.84 -13.20 -12.55
N SER A 71 3.57 -14.18 -11.68
CA SER A 71 4.32 -14.37 -10.43
C SER A 71 5.77 -14.69 -10.75
N ARG A 72 6.70 -13.87 -10.26
CA ARG A 72 8.14 -14.08 -10.47
C ARG A 72 8.95 -13.45 -9.35
N THR A 73 10.21 -13.85 -9.27
CA THR A 73 11.17 -13.25 -8.34
C THR A 73 12.20 -12.48 -9.13
N ILE A 74 12.44 -11.22 -8.77
CA ILE A 74 13.46 -10.39 -9.39
C ILE A 74 14.52 -10.03 -8.37
N ARG A 75 15.78 -9.91 -8.81
CA ARG A 75 16.86 -9.43 -7.96
C ARG A 75 17.12 -7.96 -8.27
N VAL A 76 16.88 -7.10 -7.30
CA VAL A 76 17.04 -5.65 -7.43
C VAL A 76 18.07 -5.20 -6.40
N ALA A 77 19.18 -4.61 -6.87
CA ALA A 77 20.25 -4.10 -6.01
C ALA A 77 20.71 -5.10 -4.93
N GLY A 78 20.88 -6.37 -5.30
CA GLY A 78 21.31 -7.44 -4.40
C GLY A 78 20.21 -8.07 -3.55
N VAL A 79 19.02 -7.47 -3.48
CA VAL A 79 17.86 -7.96 -2.72
C VAL A 79 16.90 -8.73 -3.63
N THR A 80 16.38 -9.84 -3.12
CA THR A 80 15.38 -10.68 -3.80
C THR A 80 13.98 -10.14 -3.50
N VAL A 81 13.27 -9.66 -4.52
CA VAL A 81 11.90 -9.14 -4.43
C VAL A 81 10.95 -10.13 -5.10
N ARG A 82 9.89 -10.52 -4.38
CA ARG A 82 8.85 -11.43 -4.88
C ARG A 82 7.70 -10.62 -5.46
N MET A 83 7.41 -10.83 -6.75
CA MET A 83 6.22 -10.31 -7.42
C MET A 83 5.18 -11.43 -7.45
N ILE A 84 4.03 -11.20 -6.84
CA ILE A 84 2.91 -12.15 -6.77
C ILE A 84 1.82 -11.66 -7.71
N HIS A 85 1.43 -12.51 -8.66
CA HIS A 85 0.30 -12.24 -9.54
C HIS A 85 -1.00 -12.08 -8.73
N THR A 86 -1.76 -11.04 -9.03
CA THR A 86 -3.15 -10.91 -8.59
C THR A 86 -4.05 -10.60 -9.78
N SER A 87 -4.98 -11.50 -10.09
CA SER A 87 -6.02 -11.29 -11.09
C SER A 87 -7.13 -10.35 -10.58
N ASN A 88 -7.16 -10.07 -9.27
CA ASN A 88 -8.15 -9.20 -8.67
C ASN A 88 -7.84 -7.72 -8.95
N ARG A 89 -8.42 -7.20 -10.03
CA ARG A 89 -8.28 -5.80 -10.46
C ARG A 89 -8.69 -4.79 -9.38
N ARG A 90 -9.64 -5.14 -8.50
CA ARG A 90 -10.07 -4.26 -7.40
C ARG A 90 -8.94 -3.98 -6.39
N ARG A 91 -7.97 -4.90 -6.26
CA ARG A 91 -6.80 -4.72 -5.39
C ARG A 91 -5.68 -3.90 -6.04
N LEU A 92 -5.71 -3.80 -7.37
CA LEU A 92 -4.70 -3.09 -8.17
C LEU A 92 -5.16 -1.68 -8.60
N GLN A 93 -6.27 -1.19 -8.04
CA GLN A 93 -6.70 0.19 -8.30
C GLN A 93 -5.66 1.17 -7.77
N PHE A 94 -5.40 2.20 -8.56
CA PHE A 94 -4.41 3.24 -8.25
C PHE A 94 -3.00 2.67 -7.98
N ALA A 95 -2.64 1.60 -8.70
CA ALA A 95 -1.32 1.00 -8.61
C ALA A 95 -0.20 2.04 -8.82
N GLY A 96 0.80 2.02 -7.95
CA GLY A 96 1.88 2.99 -7.93
C GLY A 96 1.60 4.26 -7.11
N GLU A 97 0.34 4.54 -6.74
CA GLU A 97 -0.04 5.73 -5.97
C GLU A 97 -0.24 5.44 -4.47
N ALA A 98 -0.14 6.48 -3.63
CA ALA A 98 -0.44 6.40 -2.20
C ALA A 98 -1.85 5.86 -1.91
N THR A 99 -2.83 6.25 -2.73
CA THR A 99 -4.22 5.75 -2.71
C THR A 99 -4.25 4.22 -2.87
N GLY A 100 -3.49 3.67 -3.80
CA GLY A 100 -3.39 2.23 -3.99
C GLY A 100 -2.76 1.53 -2.80
N VAL A 101 -1.71 2.12 -2.21
CA VAL A 101 -1.08 1.54 -1.00
C VAL A 101 -2.10 1.46 0.14
N ALA A 102 -2.88 2.52 0.38
CA ALA A 102 -3.94 2.51 1.39
C ALA A 102 -5.00 1.44 1.12
N LEU A 103 -5.44 1.31 -0.13
CA LEU A 103 -6.38 0.26 -0.53
C LEU A 103 -5.82 -1.14 -0.25
N SER A 104 -4.55 -1.38 -0.56
CA SER A 104 -3.87 -2.65 -0.28
C SER A 104 -3.73 -2.94 1.21
N ALA A 105 -3.52 -1.91 2.05
CA ALA A 105 -3.51 -2.05 3.51
C ALA A 105 -4.87 -2.53 4.02
N LEU A 106 -5.95 -1.89 3.59
CA LEU A 106 -7.33 -2.25 3.98
C LEU A 106 -7.70 -3.68 3.54
N TRP A 107 -7.30 -4.07 2.32
CA TRP A 107 -7.49 -5.43 1.84
C TRP A 107 -6.77 -6.49 2.67
N HIS A 108 -5.60 -6.15 3.23
CA HIS A 108 -4.83 -7.06 4.07
C HIS A 108 -5.36 -7.16 5.49
N LEU A 109 -5.80 -6.04 6.08
CA LEU A 109 -6.51 -6.06 7.36
C LEU A 109 -7.75 -6.96 7.29
N GLY A 110 -8.49 -6.85 6.18
CA GLY A 110 -9.69 -7.63 5.95
C GLY A 110 -10.88 -7.17 6.79
N LYS A 111 -12.04 -7.78 6.55
CA LYS A 111 -13.34 -7.35 7.08
C LYS A 111 -13.37 -7.14 8.60
N ASN A 112 -12.65 -7.97 9.36
CA ASN A 112 -12.73 -7.95 10.82
C ASN A 112 -11.81 -6.90 11.46
N ASN A 113 -10.82 -6.39 10.73
CA ASN A 113 -9.81 -5.48 11.27
C ASN A 113 -9.85 -4.09 10.64
N VAL A 114 -10.71 -3.86 9.63
CA VAL A 114 -10.95 -2.52 9.11
C VAL A 114 -11.99 -1.84 9.99
N THR A 115 -11.51 -0.96 10.86
CA THR A 115 -12.30 -0.20 11.84
C THR A 115 -12.31 1.30 11.51
N PRO A 116 -13.21 2.10 12.11
CA PRO A 116 -13.20 3.56 11.99
C PRO A 116 -11.83 4.19 12.30
N GLU A 117 -11.13 3.70 13.33
CA GLU A 117 -9.81 4.19 13.73
C GLU A 117 -8.75 3.87 12.67
N SER A 118 -8.86 2.69 12.03
CA SER A 118 -7.98 2.32 10.92
C SER A 118 -8.16 3.24 9.71
N VAL A 119 -9.41 3.66 9.44
CA VAL A 119 -9.72 4.62 8.37
C VAL A 119 -9.19 6.00 8.73
N ALA A 120 -9.37 6.47 9.98
CA ALA A 120 -8.84 7.75 10.45
C ALA A 120 -7.29 7.79 10.43
N ALA A 121 -6.63 6.67 10.77
CA ALA A 121 -5.18 6.55 10.66
C ALA A 121 -4.69 6.68 9.21
N ILE A 122 -5.46 6.16 8.25
CA ILE A 122 -5.17 6.32 6.82
C ILE A 122 -5.45 7.77 6.36
N GLU A 123 -6.55 8.37 6.80
CA GLU A 123 -6.93 9.75 6.49
C GLU A 123 -5.86 10.74 6.94
N THR A 124 -5.38 10.60 8.18
CA THR A 124 -4.33 11.46 8.76
C THR A 124 -2.96 11.27 8.10
N ALA A 125 -2.70 10.10 7.51
CA ALA A 125 -1.44 9.79 6.83
C ALA A 125 -1.45 10.19 5.33
N LEU A 126 -2.63 10.29 4.71
CA LEU A 126 -2.78 10.63 3.30
C LEU A 126 -3.00 12.13 3.09
N HIS A 127 -2.63 12.61 1.91
CA HIS A 127 -3.09 13.91 1.44
C HIS A 127 -4.62 13.88 1.22
N PRO A 128 -5.37 14.94 1.55
CA PRO A 128 -6.84 14.96 1.44
C PRO A 128 -7.36 14.53 0.05
N ALA A 129 -6.71 15.00 -1.02
CA ALA A 129 -7.06 14.61 -2.39
C ALA A 129 -6.88 13.09 -2.66
N ALA A 130 -5.85 12.47 -2.08
CA ALA A 130 -5.62 11.03 -2.19
C ALA A 130 -6.65 10.24 -1.37
N PHE A 131 -7.08 10.77 -0.23
CA PHE A 131 -8.15 10.17 0.58
C PHE A 131 -9.52 10.22 -0.12
N GLU A 132 -9.88 11.32 -0.76
CA GLU A 132 -11.10 11.38 -1.59
C GLU A 132 -11.03 10.43 -2.78
N LYS A 133 -9.85 10.31 -3.40
CA LYS A 133 -9.62 9.31 -4.45
C LYS A 133 -9.79 7.88 -3.90
N LEU A 134 -9.36 7.61 -2.67
CA LEU A 134 -9.56 6.32 -2.01
C LEU A 134 -11.04 6.02 -1.78
N ARG A 135 -11.84 7.01 -1.37
CA ARG A 135 -13.28 6.88 -1.17
C ARG A 135 -14.05 6.51 -2.45
N SER A 136 -13.54 6.88 -3.62
CA SER A 136 -14.13 6.53 -4.92
C SER A 136 -13.67 5.17 -5.48
N ALA A 137 -12.80 4.44 -4.77
CA ALA A 137 -12.36 3.11 -5.19
C ALA A 137 -13.51 2.09 -5.21
N ASP A 138 -13.47 1.14 -6.15
CA ASP A 138 -14.37 -0.03 -6.14
C ASP A 138 -14.00 -0.96 -4.97
N MET A 139 -14.71 -0.79 -3.86
CA MET A 139 -14.48 -1.49 -2.60
C MET A 139 -15.66 -2.40 -2.25
N PRO A 140 -15.42 -3.54 -1.58
CA PRO A 140 -16.51 -4.37 -1.08
C PRO A 140 -17.33 -3.65 -0.01
N VAL A 141 -18.60 -4.03 0.13
CA VAL A 141 -19.59 -3.39 1.03
C VAL A 141 -19.08 -3.21 2.47
N TRP A 142 -18.34 -4.19 2.99
CA TRP A 142 -17.81 -4.11 4.35
C TRP A 142 -16.77 -2.99 4.54
N MET A 143 -16.00 -2.67 3.50
CA MET A 143 -15.02 -1.59 3.55
C MET A 143 -15.72 -0.24 3.41
N GLN A 144 -16.69 -0.13 2.49
CA GLN A 144 -17.52 1.07 2.36
C GLN A 144 -18.24 1.42 3.68
N LYS A 145 -18.73 0.40 4.39
CA LYS A 145 -19.34 0.58 5.71
C LYS A 145 -18.37 1.19 6.72
N ALA A 146 -17.12 0.72 6.77
CA ALA A 146 -16.11 1.27 7.68
C ALA A 146 -15.83 2.76 7.41
N PHE A 147 -15.78 3.19 6.14
CA PHE A 147 -15.66 4.61 5.80
C PHE A 147 -16.90 5.42 6.24
N ALA A 148 -18.10 4.86 6.08
CA ALA A 148 -19.32 5.51 6.55
C ALA A 148 -19.40 5.63 8.07
N ASP A 149 -18.94 4.61 8.79
CA ASP A 149 -18.90 4.59 10.26
C ASP A 149 -17.83 5.58 10.78
N ALA A 150 -16.66 5.66 10.14
CA ALA A 150 -15.63 6.67 10.45
C ALA A 150 -16.14 8.10 10.28
N ALA A 151 -16.84 8.39 9.17
CA ALA A 151 -17.40 9.72 8.93
C ALA A 151 -18.44 10.14 9.98
N ARG A 152 -19.22 9.18 10.52
CA ARG A 152 -20.19 9.44 11.59
C ARG A 152 -19.52 9.75 12.93
N GLU A 153 -18.39 9.13 13.20
CA GLU A 153 -17.64 9.33 14.44
C GLU A 153 -16.96 10.70 14.45
N SER A 154 -16.36 11.11 13.33
CA SER A 154 -15.80 12.46 13.15
C SER A 154 -16.84 13.57 13.27
N ALA A 155 -18.11 13.32 12.95
CA ALA A 155 -19.19 14.30 13.07
C ALA A 155 -19.77 14.43 14.50
N ARG A 156 -19.34 13.57 15.44
CA ARG A 156 -19.81 13.56 16.83
C ARG A 156 -18.82 14.18 17.83
N GLY A 157 -17.57 14.42 17.40
CA GLY A 157 -16.55 15.12 18.18
C GLY A 157 -16.51 16.60 17.85
#